data_AF-X0TUP9-F1
#
_entry.id   AF-X0TUP9-F1
#
_cell.length_a   1.000
_cell.length_b   1.000
_cell.length_c   1.000
_cell.angle_alpha   90.00
_cell.angle_beta   90.00
_cell.angle_gamma   90.00
#
_symmetry.space_group_name_H-M   'P 1'
#
loop_
_entity.id
_entity.type
_entity.pdbx_description
1 polymer ?
#
loop_
_entity_poly.entity_id
_entity_poly.type
_entity_poly.pdbx_seq_one_letter_code
_entity_poly.pdbx_strand_id
1 'polypeptide(L)'
;MNLKKPKTALVLGSGAAMGLAHIGAIKAIQEKGIRVDMITGTSMGALVGATYARYGRIKEIEDIALNMDWRKALHLIDPNLLLLHRGLIHGQKVEKFFAAIIGHVKFRDLQIQLAVIATDIYTG
;
A
#
# COMPACT_ATOMS: atom_id res chain seq x y z
N MET A 1 -23.61 -14.60 -26.97
CA MET A 1 -23.11 -13.26 -26.61
C MET A 1 -21.90 -13.43 -25.71
N ASN A 2 -20.74 -12.95 -26.12
CA ASN A 2 -19.52 -13.01 -25.30
C ASN A 2 -19.55 -11.82 -24.33
N LEU A 3 -20.22 -11.98 -23.18
CA LEU A 3 -20.30 -10.92 -22.17
C LEU A 3 -18.89 -10.67 -21.64
N LYS A 4 -18.35 -9.49 -21.96
CA LYS A 4 -17.05 -9.05 -21.47
C LYS A 4 -17.10 -9.06 -19.95
N LYS A 5 -16.27 -9.88 -19.29
CA LYS A 5 -16.23 -9.95 -17.82
C LYS A 5 -16.05 -8.53 -17.24
N PRO A 6 -16.82 -8.14 -16.22
CA PRO A 6 -16.66 -6.83 -15.60
C PRO A 6 -15.27 -6.72 -15.00
N LYS A 7 -14.66 -5.54 -15.13
CA LYS A 7 -13.40 -5.23 -14.44
C LYS A 7 -13.70 -4.91 -12.98
N THR A 8 -12.88 -5.43 -12.07
CA THR A 8 -13.04 -5.22 -10.63
C THR A 8 -11.89 -4.41 -10.07
N ALA A 9 -12.22 -3.35 -9.32
CA ALA A 9 -11.24 -2.51 -8.64
C ALA A 9 -11.30 -2.71 -7.12
N LEU A 10 -10.14 -2.82 -6.49
CA LEU A 10 -9.98 -2.85 -5.04
C LEU A 10 -9.60 -1.45 -4.53
N VAL A 11 -10.40 -0.90 -3.62
CA VAL A 11 -10.22 0.45 -3.06
C VAL A 11 -9.82 0.35 -1.59
N LEU A 12 -8.62 0.84 -1.27
CA LEU A 12 -8.02 0.71 0.06
C LEU A 12 -7.83 2.09 0.72
N GLY A 13 -8.63 2.35 1.75
CA GLY A 13 -8.56 3.61 2.51
C GLY A 13 -7.27 3.79 3.32
N SER A 14 -7.07 4.99 3.86
CA SER A 14 -6.03 5.27 4.86
C SER A 14 -6.35 4.62 6.21
N GLY A 15 -5.36 4.53 7.10
CA GLY A 15 -5.63 4.01 8.45
C GLY A 15 -4.42 3.75 9.34
N ALA A 16 -3.27 4.40 9.08
CA ALA A 16 -2.02 4.18 9.84
C ALA A 16 -1.79 2.68 10.13
N ALA A 17 -1.59 2.28 11.39
CA ALA A 17 -1.39 0.88 11.78
C ALA A 17 -2.62 -0.01 11.52
N MET A 18 -3.85 0.52 11.62
CA MET A 18 -5.07 -0.24 11.33
C MET A 18 -5.18 -0.62 9.84
N GLY A 19 -4.42 0.05 8.95
CA GLY A 19 -4.38 -0.29 7.53
C GLY A 19 -3.83 -1.70 7.24
N LEU A 20 -3.18 -2.36 8.20
CA LEU A 20 -2.81 -3.78 8.08
C LEU A 20 -4.02 -4.71 7.93
N ALA A 21 -5.21 -4.27 8.37
CA ALA A 21 -6.46 -5.01 8.15
C ALA A 21 -6.77 -5.24 6.66
N HIS A 22 -6.25 -4.38 5.76
CA HIS A 22 -6.36 -4.56 4.32
C HIS A 22 -5.77 -5.89 3.84
N ILE A 23 -4.74 -6.42 4.51
CA ILE A 23 -4.15 -7.73 4.20
C ILE A 23 -5.20 -8.84 4.38
N GLY A 24 -5.92 -8.83 5.50
CA GLY A 24 -7.00 -9.78 5.75
C GLY A 24 -8.16 -9.66 4.76
N ALA A 25 -8.53 -8.44 4.37
CA ALA A 25 -9.54 -8.22 3.34
C ALA A 25 -9.11 -8.78 1.97
N ILE A 26 -7.86 -8.52 1.55
CA ILE A 26 -7.30 -9.07 0.31
C ILE A 26 -7.26 -10.59 0.35
N LYS A 27 -6.89 -11.18 1.49
CA LYS A 27 -6.92 -12.64 1.69
C LYS A 27 -8.30 -13.22 1.41
N ALA A 28 -9.32 -12.67 2.06
CA ALA A 28 -10.70 -13.14 1.87
C ALA A 28 -11.17 -13.00 0.42
N ILE A 29 -10.80 -11.92 -0.26
CA ILE A 29 -11.10 -11.71 -1.70
C ILE A 29 -10.42 -12.79 -2.56
N GLN A 30 -9.14 -13.07 -2.30
CA GLN A 30 -8.37 -14.06 -3.06
C GLN A 30 -8.88 -15.49 -2.82
N GLU A 31 -9.24 -15.83 -1.58
CA GLU A 31 -9.84 -17.13 -1.22
C GLU A 31 -11.19 -17.36 -1.91
N LYS A 32 -11.93 -16.29 -2.24
CA LYS A 32 -13.17 -16.37 -3.03
C LYS A 32 -12.93 -16.44 -4.54
N GLY A 33 -11.68 -16.44 -4.99
CA GLY A 33 -11.35 -16.46 -6.42
C GLY A 33 -11.73 -15.19 -7.17
N ILE A 34 -11.93 -14.08 -6.46
CA ILE A 34 -12.28 -12.79 -7.07
C ILE A 34 -11.00 -12.18 -7.64
N ARG A 35 -10.97 -12.00 -8.97
CA ARG A 35 -9.86 -11.34 -9.66
C ARG A 35 -9.94 -9.83 -9.43
N VAL A 36 -8.82 -9.25 -9.00
CA VAL A 36 -8.63 -7.79 -8.92
C VAL A 36 -7.89 -7.33 -10.17
N ASP A 37 -8.52 -6.46 -10.97
CA ASP A 37 -7.92 -5.91 -12.19
C ASP A 37 -7.19 -4.58 -11.96
N MET A 38 -7.58 -3.85 -10.90
CA MET A 38 -7.02 -2.56 -10.53
C MET A 38 -7.07 -2.38 -9.00
N ILE A 39 -6.09 -1.65 -8.47
CA ILE A 39 -6.04 -1.24 -7.07
C ILE A 39 -5.92 0.28 -7.01
N THR A 40 -6.60 0.89 -6.04
CA THR A 40 -6.32 2.27 -5.65
C THR A 40 -6.22 2.38 -4.14
N GLY A 41 -5.35 3.25 -3.64
CA GLY A 41 -5.25 3.45 -2.20
C GLY A 41 -4.54 4.71 -1.77
N THR A 42 -4.67 5.01 -0.48
CA THR A 42 -4.10 6.19 0.19
C THR A 42 -3.32 5.76 1.43
N SER A 43 -2.15 6.35 1.66
CA SER A 43 -1.32 6.08 2.86
C SER A 43 -1.05 4.57 3.04
N MET A 44 -1.40 3.97 4.17
CA MET A 44 -1.22 2.53 4.41
C MET A 44 -1.96 1.65 3.39
N GLY A 45 -3.14 2.08 2.91
CA GLY A 45 -3.86 1.38 1.84
C GLY A 45 -3.08 1.37 0.52
N ALA A 46 -2.39 2.48 0.20
CA ALA A 46 -1.48 2.54 -0.95
C ALA A 46 -0.29 1.59 -0.77
N LEU A 47 0.29 1.52 0.43
CA LEU A 47 1.44 0.65 0.71
C LEU A 47 1.05 -0.83 0.57
N VAL A 48 -0.01 -1.28 1.27
CA VAL A 48 -0.50 -2.66 1.16
C VAL A 48 -0.92 -2.97 -0.27
N GLY A 49 -1.62 -2.03 -0.93
CA GLY A 49 -2.04 -2.15 -2.32
C GLY A 49 -0.86 -2.26 -3.29
N ALA A 50 0.22 -1.50 -3.07
CA ALA A 50 1.44 -1.57 -3.88
C ALA A 50 2.18 -2.89 -3.69
N THR A 51 2.30 -3.37 -2.46
CA THR A 51 2.87 -4.70 -2.18
C THR A 51 2.05 -5.78 -2.87
N TYR A 52 0.72 -5.73 -2.78
CA TYR A 52 -0.14 -6.68 -3.47
C TYR A 52 -0.02 -6.59 -4.99
N ALA A 53 -0.04 -5.38 -5.53
CA ALA A 53 0.06 -5.13 -6.97
C ALA A 53 1.38 -5.67 -7.55
N ARG A 54 2.47 -5.62 -6.76
CA ARG A 54 3.77 -6.17 -7.15
C ARG A 54 3.75 -7.69 -7.25
N TYR A 55 3.21 -8.38 -6.25
CA TYR A 55 3.35 -9.84 -6.14
C TYR A 55 2.15 -10.63 -6.69
N GLY A 56 0.96 -10.02 -6.72
CA GLY A 56 -0.29 -10.66 -7.14
C GLY A 56 -0.77 -11.79 -6.24
N ARG A 57 -0.09 -12.04 -5.11
CA ARG A 57 -0.31 -13.19 -4.23
C ARG A 57 -0.31 -12.73 -2.78
N ILE A 58 -1.25 -13.24 -1.99
CA ILE A 58 -1.46 -12.77 -0.61
C ILE A 58 -0.31 -13.19 0.32
N LYS A 59 0.26 -14.37 0.09
CA LYS A 59 1.30 -14.96 0.92
C LYS A 59 2.51 -14.03 1.07
N GLU A 60 2.93 -13.39 -0.01
CA GLU A 60 4.05 -12.44 0.00
C GLU A 60 3.80 -11.26 0.94
N ILE A 61 2.57 -10.76 0.95
CA ILE A 61 2.20 -9.62 1.80
C ILE A 61 2.12 -10.06 3.26
N GLU A 62 1.55 -11.24 3.53
CA GLU A 62 1.50 -11.82 4.87
C GLU A 62 2.91 -12.05 5.41
N ASP A 63 3.80 -12.66 4.62
CA ASP A 63 5.18 -12.95 4.99
C ASP A 63 5.94 -11.64 5.30
N ILE A 64 5.80 -10.61 4.47
CA ILE A 64 6.40 -9.30 4.74
C ILE A 64 5.83 -8.72 6.04
N ALA A 65 4.51 -8.72 6.23
CA ALA A 65 3.89 -8.12 7.40
C ALA A 65 4.26 -8.84 8.71
N LEU A 66 4.42 -10.16 8.69
CA LEU A 66 4.77 -10.96 9.87
C LEU A 66 6.26 -10.85 10.24
N ASN A 67 7.14 -10.70 9.26
CA ASN A 67 8.60 -10.63 9.50
C ASN A 67 9.11 -9.21 9.75
N MET A 68 8.23 -8.22 9.69
CA MET A 68 8.59 -6.81 9.76
C MET A 68 8.52 -6.27 11.19
N ASP A 69 9.57 -5.54 11.58
CA ASP A 69 9.62 -4.84 12.86
C ASP A 69 8.81 -3.53 12.77
N TRP A 70 7.51 -3.63 13.04
CA TRP A 70 6.58 -2.49 13.02
C TRP A 70 6.91 -1.42 14.05
N ARG A 71 7.67 -1.73 15.11
CA ARG A 71 8.13 -0.71 16.06
C ARG A 71 9.18 0.18 15.39
N LYS A 72 10.15 -0.41 14.68
CA LYS A 72 11.09 0.36 13.86
C LYS A 72 10.39 1.15 12.76
N ALA A 73 9.36 0.56 12.14
CA ALA A 73 8.53 1.25 11.14
C ALA A 73 7.88 2.54 11.69
N LEU A 74 7.28 2.45 12.88
CA LEU A 74 6.65 3.59 13.55
C LEU A 74 7.65 4.69 13.90
N HIS A 75 8.90 4.35 14.24
CA HIS A 75 9.96 5.34 14.50
C HIS A 75 10.40 6.13 13.25
N LEU A 76 10.03 5.68 12.05
CA LEU A 76 10.25 6.43 10.81
C LEU A 76 9.19 7.52 10.61
N ILE A 77 8.08 7.42 11.34
CA ILE A 77 7.06 8.47 11.48
C ILE A 77 7.50 9.32 12.67
N ASP A 78 8.07 10.49 12.39
CA ASP A 78 8.64 11.38 13.43
C ASP A 78 7.55 11.81 14.44
N PRO A 79 7.68 11.55 15.75
CA PRO A 79 6.71 11.97 16.76
C PRO A 79 6.56 13.50 16.89
N ASN A 80 7.45 14.30 16.27
CA ASN A 80 7.28 15.74 16.12
C ASN A 80 6.21 16.15 15.08
N LEU A 81 5.52 15.18 14.47
CA LEU A 81 4.40 15.40 13.54
C LEU A 81 3.32 16.35 14.08
N LEU A 82 3.15 16.41 15.41
CA LEU A 82 2.14 17.22 16.09
C LEU A 82 2.60 18.65 16.44
N LEU A 83 3.89 18.97 16.32
CA LEU A 83 4.48 20.13 17.02
C LEU A 83 5.26 21.15 16.19
N LEU A 84 5.48 21.00 14.87
CA LEU A 84 6.33 21.97 14.15
C LEU A 84 5.95 22.29 12.69
N HIS A 85 5.94 23.59 12.38
CA HIS A 85 5.74 24.23 11.07
C HIS A 85 6.93 24.04 10.10
N ARG A 86 7.62 22.89 10.09
CA ARG A 86 8.77 22.63 9.21
C ARG A 86 8.70 21.23 8.62
N GLY A 87 9.00 21.15 7.31
CA GLY A 87 8.94 19.99 6.42
C GLY A 87 8.94 18.61 7.11
N LEU A 88 7.77 17.97 7.01
CA LEU A 88 7.42 16.70 7.60
C LEU A 88 8.27 15.55 7.02
N ILE A 89 9.02 14.86 7.88
CA ILE A 89 9.70 13.59 7.60
C ILE A 89 10.90 13.70 6.63
N HIS A 90 12.06 13.20 7.06
CA HIS A 90 13.18 12.98 6.14
C HIS A 90 12.75 11.95 5.09
N GLY A 91 12.39 12.40 3.87
CA GLY A 91 11.89 11.55 2.78
C GLY A 91 12.75 10.32 2.52
N GLN A 92 14.07 10.43 2.73
CA GLN A 92 15.02 9.31 2.61
C GLN A 92 14.73 8.13 3.56
N LYS A 93 14.22 8.39 4.78
CA LYS A 93 13.86 7.33 5.73
C LYS A 93 12.61 6.57 5.28
N VAL A 94 11.62 7.30 4.78
CA VAL A 94 10.38 6.74 4.21
C VAL A 94 10.65 6.00 2.91
N GLU A 95 11.55 6.51 2.08
CA GLU A 95 11.98 5.82 0.86
C GLU A 95 12.65 4.50 1.19
N LYS A 96 13.60 4.48 2.14
CA LYS A 96 14.23 3.24 2.62
C LYS A 96 13.22 2.25 3.19
N PHE A 97 12.22 2.76 3.91
CA PHE A 97 11.12 1.95 4.43
C PHE A 97 10.33 1.29 3.32
N PHE A 98 9.88 2.06 2.32
CA PHE A 98 9.14 1.52 1.19
C PHE A 98 10.02 0.57 0.37
N ALA A 99 11.29 0.89 0.14
CA ALA A 99 12.22 0.01 -0.55
C ALA A 99 12.40 -1.34 0.18
N ALA A 100 12.37 -1.37 1.52
CA ALA A 100 12.43 -2.62 2.28
C ALA A 100 11.18 -3.51 2.12
N ILE A 101 10.03 -2.91 1.80
CA ILE A 101 8.73 -3.61 1.69
C ILE A 101 8.43 -3.96 0.23
N ILE A 102 8.41 -2.94 -0.63
CA ILE A 102 8.01 -3.03 -2.02
C ILE A 102 9.18 -3.03 -2.99
N GLY A 103 10.43 -2.88 -2.51
CA GLY A 103 11.61 -2.79 -3.37
C GLY A 103 11.66 -1.51 -4.21
N HIS A 104 12.61 -1.47 -5.14
CA HIS A 104 12.68 -0.41 -6.15
C HIS A 104 11.94 -0.87 -7.41
N VAL A 105 10.66 -0.51 -7.51
CA VAL A 105 9.79 -0.85 -8.65
C VAL A 105 9.07 0.39 -9.17
N LYS A 106 8.74 0.39 -10.45
CA LYS A 106 7.89 1.41 -11.08
C LYS A 106 6.49 0.86 -11.26
N PHE A 107 5.49 1.74 -11.38
CA PHE A 107 4.08 1.33 -11.60
C PHE A 107 3.90 0.39 -12.81
N ARG A 108 4.70 0.55 -13.86
CA ARG A 108 4.68 -0.30 -15.06
C ARG A 108 5.20 -1.73 -14.83
N ASP A 109 5.91 -1.95 -13.73
CA ASP A 109 6.52 -3.25 -13.40
C ASP A 109 5.55 -4.11 -12.55
N LEU A 110 4.40 -3.55 -12.15
CA LEU A 110 3.40 -4.22 -11.29
C LEU A 110 2.55 -5.22 -12.08
N GLN A 111 2.16 -6.31 -11.41
CA GLN A 111 1.28 -7.34 -11.97
C GLN A 111 -0.17 -6.88 -12.04
N ILE A 112 -0.58 -5.98 -11.16
CA ILE A 112 -1.92 -5.39 -11.09
C ILE A 112 -1.80 -3.88 -11.25
N GLN A 113 -2.68 -3.28 -12.05
CA GLN A 113 -2.70 -1.84 -12.23
C GLN A 113 -2.95 -1.13 -10.89
N LEU A 114 -2.13 -0.14 -10.56
CA LEU A 114 -2.21 0.61 -9.30
C LEU A 114 -2.32 2.11 -9.56
N ALA A 115 -3.22 2.75 -8.83
CA ALA A 115 -3.24 4.19 -8.62
C ALA A 115 -3.00 4.50 -7.14
N VAL A 116 -2.18 5.51 -6.85
CA VAL A 116 -1.94 5.97 -5.48
C VAL A 116 -2.45 7.40 -5.37
N ILE A 117 -3.22 7.66 -4.32
CA ILE A 117 -3.75 8.99 -4.04
C ILE A 117 -2.78 9.72 -3.13
N ALA A 118 -2.40 10.92 -3.56
CA ALA A 118 -1.60 11.87 -2.81
C ALA A 118 -2.18 13.28 -3.04
N THR A 119 -1.80 14.21 -2.18
CA THR A 119 -2.21 15.61 -2.24
C THR A 119 -0.95 16.45 -2.42
N ASP A 120 -0.96 17.35 -3.40
CA ASP A 120 0.08 18.37 -3.49
C ASP A 120 -0.21 19.44 -2.43
N ILE A 121 0.74 19.68 -1.54
CA ILE A 121 0.53 20.60 -0.42
C ILE A 121 0.38 22.06 -0.86
N TYR A 122 0.83 22.41 -2.07
CA TYR A 122 0.74 23.76 -2.60
C TYR A 122 -0.57 24.01 -3.35
N THR A 123 -1.13 22.99 -4.00
CA THR A 123 -2.30 23.14 -4.87
C THR A 123 -3.56 22.44 -4.38
N GLY A 124 -3.45 21.54 -3.40
CA GLY A 124 -4.48 20.54 -3.08
C GLY A 124 -4.40 19.33 -4.00
#